data_AF-P91385-F1
#
_entry.id   AF-P91385-F1
#
_cell.length_a   1.000
_cell.length_b   1.000
_cell.length_c   1.000
_cell.angle_alpha   90.00
_cell.angle_beta   90.00
_cell.angle_gamma   90.00
#
_symmetry.space_group_name_H-M   'P 1'
#
loop_
_entity.id
_entity.type
_entity.pdbx_description
1 polymer ?
#
loop_
_entity_poly.entity_id
_entity_poly.type
_entity_poly.pdbx_seq_one_letter_code
_entity_poly.pdbx_strand_id
1 'polypeptide(L)'
;MSTCDFIDTFYAGFEYSIALSLCSFEKKIETVSLTISIIEPYLSVICILINILHFVILTKKSMRSSSINLIMAAVAIFDILTFLFQFKQIISHFIHASSPCLGRFSYWITLIDKSGFVIKDFSRRCSTWLFLSIAFIRTLIVRNPMNLKYKQLSNQPTAFYTIFGVFLLSLPSSAIQIFENNIIEIWQKTECQPQGELTYFIDVAEYFMRENAVLVKVAIIMDALISNIIPCFLFPIVTFLLVKELFKTEKSRKKLTKNSSSNHNDSQKTTKLVFYNTIIFFVAEFPLGVNTSITWFFMGAPGIMMIMSHFGNIFSLLLSANTSTHLVLCLLMSSQYRKTAKMVFSCGFELKKSQTTVASGTNNQQCKNCQAIIVSPV
;
A
#
# COMPACT_ATOMS: atom_id res chain seq x y z
N MET A 1 -8.34 -19.68 30.52
CA MET A 1 -9.04 -20.80 29.87
C MET A 1 -8.54 -20.89 28.44
N SER A 2 -8.17 -22.07 27.99
CA SER A 2 -7.66 -22.27 26.63
C SER A 2 -8.78 -22.73 25.69
N THR A 3 -8.69 -22.40 24.41
CA THR A 3 -9.62 -22.86 23.36
C THR A 3 -9.75 -24.40 23.34
N CYS A 4 -8.67 -25.09 23.69
CA CYS A 4 -8.63 -26.56 23.78
C CYS A 4 -9.40 -27.12 25.00
N ASP A 5 -9.79 -26.27 25.96
CA ASP A 5 -10.60 -26.71 27.11
C ASP A 5 -12.08 -26.84 26.69
N PHE A 6 -12.48 -26.20 25.59
CA PHE A 6 -13.84 -26.17 25.04
C PHE A 6 -13.86 -26.60 23.57
N ILE A 7 -13.18 -27.70 23.26
CA ILE A 7 -13.00 -28.22 21.89
C ILE A 7 -14.31 -28.33 21.12
N ASP A 8 -15.35 -28.88 21.74
CA ASP A 8 -16.65 -29.10 21.08
C ASP A 8 -17.33 -27.80 20.66
N THR A 9 -17.05 -26.69 21.37
CA THR A 9 -17.58 -25.36 21.05
C THR A 9 -16.77 -24.68 19.95
N PHE A 10 -15.44 -24.72 20.05
CA PHE A 10 -14.57 -24.01 19.11
C PHE A 10 -14.41 -24.74 17.77
N TYR A 11 -14.52 -26.06 17.76
CA TYR A 11 -14.31 -26.91 16.58
C TYR A 11 -15.52 -27.82 16.35
N ALA A 12 -16.72 -27.26 16.48
CA ALA A 12 -17.96 -28.00 16.25
C ALA A 12 -17.99 -28.60 14.83
N GLY A 13 -18.42 -29.87 14.73
CA GLY A 13 -18.50 -30.62 13.47
C GLY A 13 -17.21 -31.31 13.04
N PHE A 14 -16.11 -31.17 13.79
CA PHE A 14 -14.86 -31.91 13.54
C PHE A 14 -14.74 -33.13 14.46
N GLU A 15 -14.08 -34.18 13.98
CA GLU A 15 -13.68 -35.29 14.84
C GLU A 15 -12.73 -34.81 15.95
N TYR A 16 -12.88 -35.35 17.16
CA TYR A 16 -12.13 -34.91 18.34
C TYR A 16 -10.60 -34.87 18.14
N SER A 17 -10.03 -35.86 17.44
CA SER A 17 -8.59 -35.92 17.12
C SER A 17 -8.14 -34.79 16.19
N ILE A 18 -8.94 -34.47 15.17
CA ILE A 18 -8.70 -33.38 14.23
C ILE A 18 -8.84 -32.04 14.96
N ALA A 19 -9.88 -31.90 15.78
CA ALA A 19 -10.12 -30.71 16.58
C ALA A 19 -8.97 -30.43 17.57
N LEU A 20 -8.45 -31.45 18.24
CA LEU A 20 -7.24 -31.35 19.08
C LEU A 20 -6.02 -30.90 18.28
N SER A 21 -5.81 -31.46 17.09
CA SER A 21 -4.69 -31.08 16.21
C SER A 21 -4.81 -29.62 15.77
N LEU A 22 -6.00 -29.19 15.34
CA LEU A 22 -6.29 -27.81 14.95
C LEU A 22 -6.08 -26.84 16.12
N CYS A 23 -6.54 -27.19 17.32
CA CYS A 23 -6.31 -26.38 18.52
C CYS A 23 -4.83 -26.26 18.87
N SER A 24 -4.07 -27.34 18.77
CA SER A 24 -2.62 -27.31 18.99
C SER A 24 -1.89 -26.42 17.97
N PHE A 25 -2.38 -26.39 16.72
CA PHE A 25 -1.85 -25.58 15.65
C PHE A 25 -2.21 -24.10 15.83
N GLU A 26 -3.45 -23.82 16.20
CA GLU A 26 -3.94 -22.48 16.56
C GLU A 26 -3.04 -21.85 17.62
N LYS A 27 -2.78 -22.52 18.75
CA LYS A 27 -1.88 -22.00 19.81
C LYS A 27 -0.46 -21.64 19.32
N LYS A 28 0.10 -22.45 18.40
CA LYS A 28 1.41 -22.19 17.81
C LYS A 28 1.37 -20.92 16.96
N ILE A 29 0.33 -20.78 16.14
CA ILE A 29 0.14 -19.62 15.27
C ILE A 29 -0.21 -18.37 16.09
N GLU A 30 -1.02 -18.50 17.14
CA GLU A 30 -1.38 -17.43 18.06
C GLU A 30 -0.12 -16.79 18.64
N THR A 31 0.85 -17.58 19.08
CA THR A 31 2.15 -17.08 19.59
C THR A 31 2.88 -16.22 18.56
N VAL A 32 2.88 -16.65 17.29
CA VAL A 32 3.46 -15.87 16.18
C VAL A 32 2.66 -14.59 15.94
N SER A 33 1.32 -14.69 15.92
CA SER A 33 0.42 -13.55 15.74
C SER A 33 0.58 -12.51 16.84
N LEU A 34 0.69 -12.92 18.10
CA LEU A 34 0.90 -12.02 19.24
C LEU A 34 2.23 -11.27 19.12
N THR A 35 3.28 -11.97 18.70
CA THR A 35 4.59 -11.34 18.42
C THR A 35 4.46 -10.29 17.32
N ILE A 36 3.70 -10.58 16.27
CA ILE A 36 3.41 -9.62 15.19
C ILE A 36 2.61 -8.43 15.70
N SER A 37 1.58 -8.65 16.50
CA SER A 37 0.76 -7.56 17.08
C SER A 37 1.56 -6.62 17.98
N ILE A 38 2.66 -7.08 18.58
CA ILE A 38 3.59 -6.22 19.32
C ILE A 38 4.47 -5.40 18.36
N ILE A 39 4.91 -5.96 17.23
CA ILE A 39 5.83 -5.31 16.28
C ILE A 39 5.12 -4.36 15.31
N GLU A 40 3.93 -4.72 14.84
CA GLU A 40 3.17 -4.00 13.81
C GLU A 40 2.99 -2.51 14.12
N PRO A 41 2.66 -2.09 15.37
CA PRO A 41 2.51 -0.68 15.68
C PRO A 41 3.83 0.10 15.52
N TYR A 42 4.98 -0.45 15.91
CA TYR A 42 6.29 0.18 15.70
C TYR A 42 6.67 0.27 14.22
N LEU A 43 6.37 -0.78 13.46
CA LEU A 43 6.55 -0.78 12.00
C LEU A 43 5.70 0.32 11.36
N SER A 44 4.48 0.55 11.85
CA SER A 44 3.59 1.60 11.32
C SER A 44 4.20 3.00 11.44
N VAL A 45 4.89 3.32 12.54
CA VAL A 45 5.62 4.58 12.71
C VAL A 45 6.71 4.74 11.65
N ILE A 46 7.51 3.69 11.43
CA ILE A 46 8.57 3.69 10.42
C ILE A 46 7.97 3.90 9.02
N CYS A 47 6.88 3.19 8.71
CA CYS A 47 6.17 3.30 7.43
C CYS A 47 5.59 4.70 7.21
N ILE A 48 5.01 5.34 8.24
CA ILE A 48 4.53 6.72 8.19
C ILE A 48 5.69 7.67 7.84
N LEU A 49 6.82 7.55 8.52
CA LEU A 49 8.00 8.40 8.26
C LEU A 49 8.54 8.21 6.84
N ILE A 50 8.65 6.96 6.37
CA ILE A 50 9.07 6.64 5.00
C ILE A 50 8.13 7.28 3.98
N ASN A 51 6.81 7.18 4.18
CA ASN A 51 5.83 7.72 3.24
C ASN A 51 5.71 9.24 3.29
N ILE A 52 5.92 9.88 4.45
CA ILE A 52 6.03 11.34 4.54
C ILE A 52 7.23 11.82 3.71
N LEU A 53 8.41 11.19 3.89
CA LEU A 53 9.59 11.50 3.10
C LEU A 53 9.34 11.27 1.60
N HIS A 54 8.70 10.15 1.26
CA HIS A 54 8.33 9.82 -0.12
C HIS A 54 7.46 10.92 -0.74
N PHE A 55 6.42 11.35 -0.04
CA PHE A 55 5.51 12.41 -0.45
C PHE A 55 6.25 13.75 -0.66
N VAL A 56 7.11 14.14 0.28
CA VAL A 56 7.91 15.38 0.19
C VAL A 56 8.81 15.39 -1.05
N ILE A 57 9.42 14.25 -1.39
CA ILE A 57 10.27 14.12 -2.58
C ILE A 57 9.42 14.23 -3.86
N LEU A 58 8.29 13.52 -3.93
CA LEU A 58 7.43 13.47 -5.11
C LEU A 58 6.71 14.79 -5.41
N THR A 59 6.46 15.62 -4.39
CA THR A 59 5.79 16.92 -4.54
C THR A 59 6.73 18.05 -4.96
N LYS A 60 8.05 17.81 -5.03
CA LYS A 60 8.99 18.82 -5.54
C LYS A 60 8.69 19.21 -6.99
N LYS A 61 9.05 20.46 -7.33
CA LYS A 61 8.78 21.07 -8.65
C LYS A 61 9.28 20.22 -9.82
N SER A 62 10.42 19.56 -9.67
CA SER A 62 11.00 18.65 -10.68
C SER A 62 10.17 17.40 -10.93
N MET A 63 9.41 16.94 -9.93
CA MET A 63 8.70 15.66 -9.93
C MET A 63 7.22 15.83 -10.30
N ARG A 64 6.58 16.92 -9.87
CA ARG A 64 5.14 17.15 -10.07
C ARG A 64 4.70 17.28 -11.53
N SER A 65 5.63 17.40 -12.49
CA SER A 65 5.33 17.54 -13.92
C SER A 65 4.76 16.27 -14.57
N SER A 66 4.98 15.10 -13.96
CA SER A 66 4.50 13.81 -14.47
C SER A 66 3.27 13.33 -13.70
N SER A 67 2.26 12.83 -14.41
CA SER A 67 1.09 12.19 -13.80
C SER A 67 1.48 11.04 -12.86
N ILE A 68 2.44 10.21 -13.28
CA ILE A 68 2.90 9.04 -12.53
C ILE A 68 3.41 9.46 -11.15
N ASN A 69 4.18 10.55 -11.06
CA ASN A 69 4.72 11.03 -9.79
C ASN A 69 3.63 11.60 -8.88
N LEU A 70 2.63 12.27 -9.45
CA LEU A 70 1.48 12.77 -8.70
C LEU A 70 0.61 11.62 -8.17
N ILE A 71 0.38 10.57 -8.96
CA ILE A 71 -0.34 9.37 -8.49
C ILE A 71 0.46 8.66 -7.40
N MET A 72 1.79 8.53 -7.55
CA MET A 72 2.64 7.95 -6.50
C MET A 72 2.62 8.80 -5.21
N ALA A 73 2.44 10.12 -5.32
CA ALA A 73 2.29 10.97 -4.15
C ALA A 73 0.95 10.73 -3.44
N ALA A 74 -0.12 10.50 -4.21
CA ALA A 74 -1.41 10.11 -3.65
C ALA A 74 -1.35 8.72 -2.98
N VAL A 75 -0.66 7.75 -3.60
CA VAL A 75 -0.36 6.43 -2.97
C VAL A 75 0.30 6.63 -1.60
N ALA A 76 1.34 7.47 -1.52
CA ALA A 76 2.01 7.74 -0.25
C ALA A 76 1.07 8.37 0.82
N ILE A 77 0.10 9.22 0.42
CA ILE A 77 -0.92 9.75 1.34
C ILE A 77 -1.82 8.63 1.85
N PHE A 78 -2.34 7.80 0.95
CA PHE A 78 -3.21 6.68 1.34
C PHE A 78 -2.48 5.63 2.19
N ASP A 79 -1.19 5.40 1.94
CA ASP A 79 -0.37 4.54 2.79
C ASP A 79 -0.23 5.14 4.21
N ILE A 80 0.01 6.46 4.32
CA ILE A 80 0.02 7.13 5.64
C ILE A 80 -1.32 6.94 6.35
N LEU A 81 -2.45 7.20 5.67
CA LEU A 81 -3.79 7.04 6.23
C LEU A 81 -4.06 5.59 6.70
N THR A 82 -3.56 4.61 5.96
CA THR A 82 -3.62 3.19 6.36
C THR A 82 -2.90 2.98 7.69
N PHE A 83 -1.68 3.48 7.83
CA PHE A 83 -0.85 3.28 9.02
C PHE A 83 -1.30 4.09 10.26
N LEU A 84 -2.14 5.12 10.10
CA LEU A 84 -2.67 5.88 11.25
C LEU A 84 -3.50 5.01 12.21
N PHE A 85 -4.18 3.98 11.69
CA PHE A 85 -4.96 3.07 12.53
C PHE A 85 -4.06 2.24 13.45
N GLN A 86 -2.97 1.64 12.94
CA GLN A 86 -2.00 0.94 13.78
C GLN A 86 -1.26 1.90 14.72
N PHE A 87 -0.98 3.12 14.29
CA PHE A 87 -0.40 4.13 15.16
C PHE A 87 -1.31 4.47 16.36
N LYS A 88 -2.63 4.58 16.14
CA LYS A 88 -3.62 4.75 17.23
C LYS A 88 -3.54 3.62 18.25
N GLN A 89 -3.27 2.39 17.82
CA GLN A 89 -3.14 1.25 18.74
C GLN A 89 -1.97 1.42 19.72
N ILE A 90 -0.86 2.07 19.32
CA ILE A 90 0.25 2.44 20.24
C ILE A 90 -0.25 3.37 21.33
N ILE A 91 -0.96 4.43 20.92
CA ILE A 91 -1.49 5.43 21.84
C ILE A 91 -2.48 4.76 22.81
N SER A 92 -3.37 3.91 22.30
CA SER A 92 -4.31 3.14 23.11
C SER A 92 -3.59 2.28 24.13
N HIS A 93 -2.53 1.56 23.72
CA HIS A 93 -1.75 0.71 24.62
C HIS A 93 -1.09 1.52 25.74
N PHE A 94 -0.48 2.66 25.42
CA PHE A 94 0.16 3.54 26.41
C PHE A 94 -0.85 4.14 27.41
N ILE A 95 -2.03 4.56 26.91
CA ILE A 95 -3.11 5.06 27.75
C ILE A 95 -3.60 3.95 28.70
N HIS A 96 -3.83 2.73 28.20
CA HIS A 96 -4.28 1.61 29.03
C HIS A 96 -3.23 1.16 30.05
N ALA A 97 -1.94 1.22 29.72
CA ALA A 97 -0.87 0.94 30.67
C ALA A 97 -0.82 1.98 31.81
N SER A 98 -1.12 3.24 31.50
CA SER A 98 -1.11 4.34 32.49
C SER A 98 -2.42 4.45 33.28
N SER A 99 -3.55 4.12 32.64
CA SER A 99 -4.89 4.26 33.19
C SER A 99 -5.80 3.21 32.56
N PRO A 100 -5.84 1.98 33.11
CA PRO A 100 -6.55 0.85 32.50
C PRO A 100 -8.06 1.10 32.34
N CYS A 101 -8.62 1.98 33.17
CA CYS A 101 -10.04 2.32 33.18
C CYS A 101 -10.41 3.57 32.36
N LEU A 102 -9.45 4.31 31.81
CA LEU A 102 -9.76 5.55 31.10
C LEU A 102 -10.37 5.23 29.73
N GLY A 103 -11.69 5.43 29.62
CA GLY A 103 -12.42 5.43 28.35
C GLY A 103 -12.46 4.10 27.59
N ARG A 104 -11.96 2.99 28.17
CA ARG A 104 -11.78 1.68 27.52
C ARG A 104 -12.99 1.19 26.73
N PHE A 105 -14.19 1.43 27.25
CA PHE A 105 -15.44 1.03 26.62
C PHE A 105 -16.34 2.22 26.27
N SER A 106 -15.76 3.42 26.12
CA SER A 106 -16.53 4.62 25.78
C SER A 106 -17.04 4.57 24.34
N TYR A 107 -18.21 5.16 24.11
CA TYR A 107 -18.79 5.30 22.77
C TYR A 107 -17.81 5.98 21.79
N TRP A 108 -17.12 7.03 22.24
CA TRP A 108 -16.18 7.79 21.40
C TRP A 108 -14.97 6.99 20.94
N ILE A 109 -14.37 6.18 21.84
CA ILE A 109 -13.25 5.31 21.46
C ILE A 109 -13.72 4.25 20.47
N THR A 110 -14.88 3.65 20.71
CA THR A 110 -15.50 2.66 19.81
C THR A 110 -15.81 3.26 18.42
N LEU A 111 -16.30 4.50 18.39
CA LEU A 111 -16.56 5.23 17.14
C LEU A 111 -15.27 5.57 16.38
N ILE A 112 -14.20 5.95 17.09
CA ILE A 112 -12.88 6.17 16.50
C ILE A 112 -12.32 4.86 15.93
N ASP A 113 -12.48 3.74 16.63
CA ASP A 113 -12.02 2.43 16.15
C ASP A 113 -12.80 1.98 14.91
N LYS A 114 -14.14 2.11 14.92
CA LYS A 114 -14.98 1.84 13.76
C LYS A 114 -14.55 2.69 12.55
N SER A 115 -14.43 4.00 12.76
CA SER A 115 -14.07 4.94 11.69
C SER A 115 -12.65 4.70 11.18
N GLY A 116 -11.70 4.46 12.09
CA GLY A 116 -10.31 4.19 11.77
C GLY A 116 -10.13 2.91 10.96
N PHE A 117 -10.89 1.86 11.28
CA PHE A 117 -10.88 0.62 10.52
C PHE A 117 -11.38 0.83 9.08
N VAL A 118 -12.49 1.55 8.90
CA VAL A 118 -13.02 1.88 7.57
C VAL A 118 -12.05 2.75 6.77
N ILE A 119 -11.46 3.79 7.39
CA ILE A 119 -10.46 4.64 6.74
C ILE A 119 -9.24 3.84 6.32
N LYS A 120 -8.78 2.91 7.16
CA LYS A 120 -7.65 2.02 6.84
C LYS A 120 -7.94 1.19 5.60
N ASP A 121 -9.07 0.50 5.55
CA ASP A 121 -9.40 -0.38 4.42
C ASP A 121 -9.69 0.41 3.13
N PHE A 122 -10.40 1.54 3.24
CA PHE A 122 -10.59 2.47 2.13
C PHE A 122 -9.25 2.97 1.56
N SER A 123 -8.34 3.39 2.43
CA SER A 123 -7.05 3.95 2.03
C SER A 123 -6.18 2.88 1.39
N ARG A 124 -6.13 1.68 1.96
CA ARG A 124 -5.42 0.54 1.39
C ARG A 124 -5.95 0.19 0.00
N ARG A 125 -7.27 0.11 -0.18
CA ARG A 125 -7.89 -0.12 -1.49
C ARG A 125 -7.50 0.95 -2.50
N CYS A 126 -7.60 2.22 -2.12
CA CYS A 126 -7.21 3.33 -2.99
C CYS A 126 -5.73 3.23 -3.40
N SER A 127 -4.84 2.94 -2.44
CA SER A 127 -3.41 2.76 -2.68
C SER A 127 -3.15 1.65 -3.72
N THR A 128 -3.73 0.46 -3.52
CA THR A 128 -3.58 -0.69 -4.42
C THR A 128 -4.06 -0.37 -5.85
N TRP A 129 -5.24 0.24 -6.00
CA TRP A 129 -5.79 0.58 -7.31
C TRP A 129 -5.04 1.73 -8.01
N LEU A 130 -4.52 2.70 -7.26
CA LEU A 130 -3.65 3.74 -7.82
C LEU A 130 -2.31 3.17 -8.27
N PHE A 131 -1.74 2.24 -7.51
CA PHE A 131 -0.51 1.55 -7.89
C PHE A 131 -0.69 0.72 -9.16
N LEU A 132 -1.80 -0.01 -9.28
CA LEU A 132 -2.17 -0.69 -10.52
C LEU A 132 -2.36 0.28 -11.69
N SER A 133 -3.02 1.42 -11.43
CA SER A 133 -3.22 2.47 -12.44
C SER A 133 -1.89 3.03 -12.96
N ILE A 134 -0.88 3.20 -12.09
CA ILE A 134 0.48 3.59 -12.52
C ILE A 134 1.06 2.56 -13.48
N ALA A 135 1.00 1.27 -13.15
CA ALA A 135 1.52 0.20 -14.00
C ALA A 135 0.80 0.19 -15.35
N PHE A 136 -0.51 0.39 -15.35
CA PHE A 136 -1.32 0.42 -16.57
C PHE A 136 -1.00 1.64 -17.44
N ILE A 137 -0.99 2.84 -16.88
CA ILE A 137 -0.63 4.08 -17.58
C ILE A 137 0.79 3.98 -18.16
N ARG A 138 1.77 3.47 -17.39
CA ARG A 138 3.13 3.24 -17.87
C ARG A 138 3.15 2.29 -19.08
N THR A 139 2.40 1.20 -19.00
CA THR A 139 2.30 0.22 -20.10
C THR A 139 1.76 0.87 -21.36
N LEU A 140 0.69 1.68 -21.25
CA LEU A 140 0.09 2.37 -22.39
C LEU A 140 1.03 3.39 -23.04
N ILE A 141 1.75 4.18 -22.23
CA ILE A 141 2.71 5.18 -22.70
C ILE A 141 3.88 4.50 -23.44
N VAL A 142 4.46 3.44 -22.85
CA VAL A 142 5.61 2.73 -23.42
C VAL A 142 5.24 1.96 -24.68
N ARG A 143 4.04 1.36 -24.73
CA ARG A 143 3.56 0.61 -25.90
C ARG A 143 3.29 1.49 -27.12
N ASN A 144 2.84 2.73 -26.90
CA ASN A 144 2.35 3.62 -27.96
C ASN A 144 3.10 4.96 -28.02
N PRO A 145 4.43 4.97 -28.18
CA PRO A 145 5.23 6.21 -28.07
C PRO A 145 4.92 7.24 -29.17
N MET A 146 4.45 6.80 -30.34
CA MET A 146 4.19 7.66 -31.50
C MET A 146 2.81 8.32 -31.48
N ASN A 147 1.92 7.92 -30.58
CA ASN A 147 0.54 8.40 -30.56
C ASN A 147 0.35 9.46 -29.45
N LEU A 148 0.01 10.69 -29.86
CA LEU A 148 -0.12 11.85 -28.98
C LEU A 148 -1.14 11.63 -27.85
N LYS A 149 -2.22 10.88 -28.10
CA LYS A 149 -3.25 10.57 -27.10
C LYS A 149 -2.66 9.84 -25.89
N TYR A 150 -1.76 8.89 -26.13
CA TYR A 150 -1.09 8.15 -25.05
C TYR A 150 0.00 8.98 -24.39
N LYS A 151 0.71 9.82 -25.14
CA LYS A 151 1.68 10.76 -24.57
C LYS A 151 1.03 11.73 -23.57
N GLN A 152 -0.21 12.15 -23.83
CA GLN A 152 -0.98 13.00 -22.92
C GLN A 152 -1.26 12.34 -21.56
N LEU A 153 -1.28 11.00 -21.46
CA LEU A 153 -1.45 10.31 -20.17
C LEU A 153 -0.31 10.58 -19.19
N SER A 154 0.86 11.03 -19.68
CA SER A 154 1.96 11.46 -18.84
C SER A 154 1.75 12.84 -18.20
N ASN A 155 0.74 13.60 -18.64
CA ASN A 155 0.51 14.97 -18.19
C ASN A 155 -0.29 15.00 -16.89
N GLN A 156 -0.09 16.07 -16.10
CA GLN A 156 -0.66 16.23 -14.76
C GLN A 156 -2.19 16.01 -14.65
N PRO A 157 -3.05 16.48 -15.58
CA PRO A 157 -4.49 16.29 -15.48
C PRO A 157 -4.91 14.82 -15.35
N THR A 158 -4.22 13.91 -16.05
CA THR A 158 -4.49 12.47 -15.96
C THR A 158 -4.35 11.94 -14.54
N ALA A 159 -3.42 12.46 -13.74
CA ALA A 159 -3.29 12.06 -12.34
C ALA A 159 -4.54 12.40 -11.54
N PHE A 160 -5.03 13.64 -11.67
CA PHE A 160 -6.21 14.07 -10.91
C PHE A 160 -7.46 13.27 -11.28
N TYR A 161 -7.68 13.03 -12.58
CA TYR A 161 -8.78 12.17 -13.02
C TYR A 161 -8.64 10.73 -12.51
N THR A 162 -7.43 10.17 -12.51
CA THR A 162 -7.18 8.80 -12.01
C THR A 162 -7.41 8.72 -10.50
N ILE A 163 -6.87 9.67 -9.74
CA ILE A 163 -7.03 9.73 -8.27
C ILE A 163 -8.50 9.87 -7.90
N PHE A 164 -9.20 10.81 -8.54
CA PHE A 164 -10.62 11.04 -8.29
C PHE A 164 -11.47 9.82 -8.68
N GLY A 165 -11.17 9.19 -9.82
CA GLY A 165 -11.85 7.97 -10.26
C GLY A 165 -11.69 6.81 -9.27
N VAL A 166 -10.47 6.52 -8.81
CA VAL A 166 -10.22 5.47 -7.82
C VAL A 166 -10.88 5.77 -6.48
N PHE A 167 -10.83 7.03 -6.03
CA PHE A 167 -11.51 7.49 -4.82
C PHE A 167 -13.01 7.16 -4.90
N LEU A 168 -13.69 7.60 -5.97
CA LEU A 168 -15.12 7.37 -6.17
C LEU A 168 -15.47 5.89 -6.27
N LEU A 169 -14.67 5.09 -6.99
CA LEU A 169 -14.89 3.65 -7.13
C LEU A 169 -14.71 2.88 -5.82
N SER A 170 -13.96 3.44 -4.86
CA SER A 170 -13.71 2.80 -3.56
C SER A 170 -14.76 3.14 -2.49
N LEU A 171 -15.57 4.19 -2.70
CA LEU A 171 -16.61 4.62 -1.76
C LEU A 171 -17.71 3.56 -1.51
N PRO A 172 -18.28 2.87 -2.53
CA PRO A 172 -19.39 1.95 -2.30
C PRO A 172 -19.05 0.81 -1.34
N SER A 173 -17.91 0.12 -1.51
CA SER A 173 -17.55 -0.97 -0.58
C SER A 173 -17.20 -0.46 0.81
N SER A 174 -16.70 0.78 0.93
CA SER A 174 -16.49 1.40 2.25
C SER A 174 -17.81 1.79 2.92
N ALA A 175 -18.81 2.23 2.14
CA ALA A 175 -20.15 2.50 2.64
C ALA A 175 -20.81 1.21 3.16
N ILE A 176 -20.68 0.10 2.42
CA ILE A 176 -21.16 -1.22 2.87
C ILE A 176 -20.52 -1.58 4.21
N GLN A 177 -19.20 -1.40 4.36
CA GLN A 177 -18.48 -1.70 5.61
C GLN A 177 -18.95 -0.85 6.80
N ILE A 178 -19.33 0.41 6.58
CA ILE A 178 -19.89 1.29 7.62
C ILE A 178 -21.25 0.78 8.11
N PHE A 179 -22.08 0.30 7.18
CA PHE A 179 -23.40 -0.25 7.46
C PHE A 179 -23.31 -1.65 8.09
N GLU A 180 -22.38 -2.48 7.64
CA GLU A 180 -22.11 -3.83 8.15
C GLU A 180 -21.80 -3.84 9.64
N ASN A 181 -21.01 -2.89 10.12
CA ASN A 181 -20.53 -2.86 11.50
C ASN A 181 -21.31 -1.84 12.32
N ASN A 182 -22.06 -2.24 13.34
CA ASN A 182 -22.78 -1.35 14.23
C ASN A 182 -22.13 -1.24 15.61
N ILE A 183 -22.36 -0.11 16.27
CA ILE A 183 -21.99 0.06 17.68
C ILE A 183 -23.17 -0.44 18.50
N ILE A 184 -22.95 -1.51 19.26
CA ILE A 184 -23.93 -2.05 20.20
C ILE A 184 -23.58 -1.62 21.62
N GLU A 185 -24.59 -1.53 22.48
CA GLU A 185 -24.43 -1.19 23.89
C GLU A 185 -24.79 -2.39 24.75
N ILE A 186 -23.91 -2.73 25.69
CA ILE A 186 -24.07 -3.88 26.59
C ILE A 186 -23.88 -3.40 28.02
N TRP A 187 -24.83 -3.70 28.88
CA TRP A 187 -24.69 -3.46 30.31
C TRP A 187 -23.99 -4.64 30.96
N GLN A 188 -22.76 -4.43 31.45
CA GLN A 188 -21.97 -5.48 32.07
C GLN A 188 -21.09 -4.94 33.19
N LYS A 189 -20.68 -5.84 34.08
CA LYS A 189 -19.71 -5.53 35.14
C LYS A 189 -18.32 -5.57 34.54
N THR A 190 -17.53 -4.53 34.79
CA THR A 190 -16.14 -4.46 34.36
C THR A 190 -15.21 -4.41 35.57
N GLU A 191 -13.93 -4.67 35.35
CA GLU A 191 -12.89 -4.49 36.40
C GLU A 191 -12.88 -3.06 36.95
N CYS A 192 -13.28 -2.09 36.13
CA CYS A 192 -13.31 -0.68 36.44
C CYS A 192 -14.61 -0.22 37.11
N GLN A 193 -15.74 -0.84 36.75
CA GLN A 193 -17.04 -0.61 37.36
C GLN A 193 -17.70 -1.94 37.76
N PRO A 194 -17.37 -2.47 38.96
CA PRO A 194 -17.95 -3.72 39.45
C PRO A 194 -19.47 -3.68 39.65
N GLN A 195 -20.04 -2.48 39.81
CA GLN A 195 -21.48 -2.25 39.96
C GLN A 195 -22.25 -2.46 38.64
N GLY A 196 -21.55 -2.47 37.50
CA GLY A 196 -22.14 -2.51 36.16
C GLY A 196 -22.09 -1.14 35.49
N GLU A 197 -21.67 -1.13 34.22
CA GLU A 197 -21.64 0.06 33.38
C GLU A 197 -22.13 -0.23 31.96
N LEU A 198 -22.55 0.81 31.25
CA LEU A 198 -22.86 0.70 29.83
C LEU A 198 -21.56 0.70 29.03
N THR A 199 -21.32 -0.37 28.29
CA THR A 199 -20.12 -0.57 27.46
C THR A 199 -20.49 -0.64 25.98
N TYR A 200 -19.62 -0.12 25.11
CA TYR A 200 -19.88 -0.07 23.68
C TYR A 200 -18.90 -0.96 22.92
N PHE A 201 -19.41 -1.72 21.95
CA PHE A 201 -18.62 -2.63 21.10
C PHE A 201 -19.02 -2.51 19.64
N ILE A 202 -18.10 -2.86 18.74
CA ILE A 202 -18.39 -3.02 17.33
C ILE A 202 -18.83 -4.47 17.12
N ASP A 203 -20.02 -4.65 16.57
CA ASP A 203 -20.54 -5.96 16.18
C ASP A 203 -21.16 -5.88 14.78
N VAL A 204 -21.32 -7.03 14.13
CA VAL A 204 -21.99 -7.10 12.84
C VAL A 204 -23.47 -6.77 13.03
N ALA A 205 -23.98 -5.87 12.21
CA ALA A 205 -25.35 -5.41 12.30
C ALA A 205 -26.34 -6.57 12.13
N GLU A 206 -27.39 -6.59 12.96
CA GLU A 206 -28.35 -7.71 13.03
C GLU A 206 -28.91 -8.11 11.66
N TYR A 207 -29.21 -7.13 10.80
CA TYR A 207 -29.74 -7.39 9.47
C TYR A 207 -28.74 -8.08 8.52
N PHE A 208 -27.43 -7.91 8.73
CA PHE A 208 -26.38 -8.65 8.02
C PHE A 208 -26.25 -10.11 8.49
N MET A 209 -26.63 -10.38 9.74
CA MET A 209 -26.59 -11.70 10.38
C MET A 209 -27.85 -12.55 10.11
N ARG A 210 -28.90 -11.97 9.53
CA ARG A 210 -30.12 -12.69 9.13
C ARG A 210 -29.83 -13.76 8.08
N GLU A 211 -30.73 -14.74 7.99
CA GLU A 211 -30.72 -15.79 6.98
C GLU A 211 -29.34 -16.49 6.86
N ASN A 212 -28.79 -16.97 7.99
CA ASN A 212 -27.48 -17.61 8.04
C ASN A 212 -26.32 -16.69 7.57
N ALA A 213 -26.40 -15.41 7.90
CA ALA A 213 -25.35 -14.43 7.65
C ALA A 213 -24.97 -14.30 6.15
N VAL A 214 -25.95 -14.47 5.24
CA VAL A 214 -25.70 -14.44 3.79
C VAL A 214 -25.20 -13.07 3.32
N LEU A 215 -25.78 -11.98 3.84
CA LEU A 215 -25.39 -10.63 3.45
C LEU A 215 -23.95 -10.30 3.82
N VAL A 216 -23.50 -10.67 5.03
CA VAL A 216 -22.10 -10.42 5.46
C VAL A 216 -21.13 -11.29 4.66
N LYS A 217 -21.48 -12.56 4.39
CA LYS A 217 -20.68 -13.44 3.53
C LYS A 217 -20.50 -12.82 2.14
N VAL A 218 -21.58 -12.38 1.49
CA VAL A 218 -21.51 -11.76 0.17
C VAL A 218 -20.73 -10.45 0.20
N ALA A 219 -20.99 -9.58 1.18
CA ALA A 219 -20.31 -8.30 1.30
C ALA A 219 -18.79 -8.46 1.44
N ILE A 220 -18.34 -9.36 2.33
CA ILE A 220 -16.92 -9.58 2.61
C ILE A 220 -16.22 -10.28 1.44
N ILE A 221 -16.87 -11.24 0.77
CA ILE A 221 -16.33 -11.86 -0.45
C ILE A 221 -16.15 -10.80 -1.53
N MET A 222 -17.16 -9.95 -1.75
CA MET A 222 -17.07 -8.87 -2.74
C MET A 222 -15.97 -7.87 -2.39
N ASP A 223 -15.84 -7.52 -1.11
CA ASP A 223 -14.77 -6.63 -0.65
C ASP A 223 -13.39 -7.23 -0.90
N ALA A 224 -13.16 -8.49 -0.49
CA ALA A 224 -11.90 -9.19 -0.69
C ALA A 224 -11.56 -9.36 -2.19
N LEU A 225 -12.58 -9.61 -3.03
CA LEU A 225 -12.41 -9.68 -4.48
C LEU A 225 -11.92 -8.35 -5.06
N ILE A 226 -12.58 -7.25 -4.71
CA ILE A 226 -12.28 -5.91 -5.23
C ILE A 226 -10.98 -5.34 -4.64
N SER A 227 -10.74 -5.55 -3.35
CA SER A 227 -9.62 -4.96 -2.60
C SER A 227 -8.31 -5.73 -2.81
N ASN A 228 -8.36 -7.05 -3.02
CA ASN A 228 -7.17 -7.90 -3.01
C ASN A 228 -7.09 -8.82 -4.24
N ILE A 229 -8.08 -9.69 -4.45
CA ILE A 229 -7.93 -10.79 -5.42
C ILE A 229 -7.82 -10.27 -6.86
N ILE A 230 -8.69 -9.33 -7.27
CA ILE A 230 -8.65 -8.75 -8.63
C ILE A 230 -7.33 -8.00 -8.87
N PRO A 231 -6.90 -7.03 -8.02
CA PRO A 231 -5.60 -6.39 -8.16
C PRO A 231 -4.42 -7.38 -8.17
N CYS A 232 -4.48 -8.42 -7.34
CA CYS A 232 -3.45 -9.44 -7.24
C CYS A 232 -3.19 -10.17 -8.56
N PHE A 233 -4.21 -10.41 -9.40
CA PHE A 233 -4.01 -11.00 -10.73
C PHE A 233 -3.76 -9.95 -11.82
N LEU A 234 -4.42 -8.79 -11.75
CA LEU A 234 -4.23 -7.72 -12.74
C LEU A 234 -2.82 -7.16 -12.71
N PHE A 235 -2.22 -7.02 -11.53
CA PHE A 235 -0.92 -6.39 -11.37
C PHE A 235 0.23 -7.18 -12.05
N PRO A 236 0.35 -8.52 -11.87
CA PRO A 236 1.23 -9.37 -12.68
C PRO A 236 0.97 -9.30 -14.18
N ILE A 237 -0.29 -9.32 -14.61
CA ILE A 237 -0.63 -9.28 -16.05
C ILE A 237 -0.14 -7.96 -16.67
N VAL A 238 -0.47 -6.83 -16.04
CA VAL A 238 -0.04 -5.50 -16.52
C VAL A 238 1.47 -5.35 -16.45
N THR A 239 2.10 -5.83 -15.37
CA THR A 239 3.57 -5.81 -15.23
C THR A 239 4.25 -6.63 -16.33
N PHE A 240 3.73 -7.81 -16.65
CA PHE A 240 4.26 -8.65 -17.72
C PHE A 240 4.19 -7.93 -19.07
N LEU A 241 3.07 -7.27 -19.37
CA LEU A 241 2.93 -6.44 -20.57
C LEU A 241 3.95 -5.29 -20.59
N LEU A 242 4.12 -4.59 -19.47
CA LEU A 242 5.12 -3.53 -19.33
C LEU A 242 6.53 -4.06 -19.61
N VAL A 243 6.91 -5.16 -18.96
CA VAL A 243 8.22 -5.82 -19.10
C VAL A 243 8.47 -6.22 -20.56
N LYS A 244 7.48 -6.81 -21.23
CA LYS A 244 7.54 -7.18 -22.64
C LYS A 244 7.80 -5.97 -23.55
N GLU A 245 7.10 -4.86 -23.34
CA GLU A 245 7.26 -3.65 -24.15
C GLU A 245 8.59 -2.92 -23.85
N LEU A 246 9.07 -2.96 -22.61
CA LEU A 246 10.41 -2.46 -22.25
C LEU A 246 11.51 -3.24 -22.98
N PHE A 247 11.43 -4.58 -23.01
CA PHE A 247 12.40 -5.40 -23.75
C PHE A 247 12.34 -5.17 -25.27
N LYS A 248 11.15 -4.98 -25.83
CA LYS A 248 10.98 -4.63 -27.25
C LYS A 248 11.65 -3.28 -27.57
N THR A 249 11.41 -2.27 -26.74
CA THR A 249 12.00 -0.93 -26.89
C THR A 249 13.53 -0.97 -26.78
N GLU A 250 14.05 -1.74 -25.82
CA GLU A 250 15.48 -1.97 -25.64
C GLU A 250 16.11 -2.62 -26.89
N LYS A 251 15.48 -3.66 -27.45
CA LYS A 251 15.94 -4.34 -28.66
C LYS A 251 15.96 -3.41 -29.87
N SER A 252 14.94 -2.55 -30.01
CA SER A 252 14.92 -1.53 -31.05
C SER A 252 16.05 -0.52 -30.89
N ARG A 253 16.28 -0.01 -29.67
CA ARG A 253 17.39 0.94 -29.37
C ARG A 253 18.75 0.36 -29.73
N LYS A 254 19.02 -0.91 -29.40
CA LYS A 254 20.28 -1.60 -29.74
C LYS A 254 20.59 -1.64 -31.24
N LYS A 255 19.56 -1.74 -32.10
CA LYS A 255 19.75 -1.70 -33.56
C LYS A 255 20.27 -0.35 -34.05
N LEU A 256 19.88 0.74 -33.38
CA LEU A 256 20.26 2.10 -33.72
C LEU A 256 21.60 2.53 -33.09
N THR A 257 21.90 2.07 -31.88
CA THR A 257 23.11 2.48 -31.13
C THR A 257 23.97 1.28 -30.74
N LYS A 258 24.98 0.94 -31.56
CA LYS A 258 25.89 -0.20 -31.33
C LYS A 258 26.73 -0.11 -30.03
N ASN A 259 26.89 1.07 -29.43
CA ASN A 259 27.82 1.31 -28.31
C ASN A 259 27.19 1.43 -26.90
N SER A 260 26.00 0.89 -26.65
CA SER A 260 25.26 1.12 -25.39
C SER A 260 25.30 -0.08 -24.41
N SER A 261 26.48 -0.59 -24.05
CA SER A 261 26.59 -1.71 -23.09
C SER A 261 26.18 -1.33 -21.66
N SER A 262 26.51 -0.13 -21.19
CA SER A 262 26.19 0.34 -19.83
C SER A 262 24.70 0.53 -19.59
N ASN A 263 23.99 1.20 -20.52
CA ASN A 263 22.56 1.47 -20.41
C ASN A 263 21.69 0.20 -20.41
N HIS A 264 22.21 -0.91 -20.94
CA HIS A 264 21.52 -2.20 -20.98
C HIS A 264 21.47 -2.87 -19.60
N ASN A 265 22.58 -2.83 -18.86
CA ASN A 265 22.63 -3.45 -17.54
C ASN A 265 21.68 -2.76 -16.56
N ASP A 266 21.54 -1.43 -16.67
CA ASP A 266 20.62 -0.67 -15.83
C ASP A 266 19.15 -0.96 -16.17
N SER A 267 18.77 -0.99 -17.46
CA SER A 267 17.39 -1.30 -17.84
C SER A 267 16.99 -2.72 -17.45
N GLN A 268 17.86 -3.72 -17.64
CA GLN A 268 17.61 -5.09 -17.19
C GLN A 268 17.43 -5.19 -15.67
N LYS A 269 18.25 -4.47 -14.89
CA LYS A 269 18.11 -4.42 -13.42
C LYS A 269 16.76 -3.83 -13.01
N THR A 270 16.36 -2.71 -13.62
CA THR A 270 15.05 -2.09 -13.37
C THR A 270 13.90 -3.04 -13.71
N THR A 271 13.94 -3.71 -14.86
CA THR A 271 12.91 -4.66 -15.28
C THR A 271 12.79 -5.86 -14.33
N LYS A 272 13.93 -6.43 -13.89
CA LYS A 272 13.96 -7.51 -12.88
C LYS A 272 13.37 -7.04 -11.56
N LEU A 273 13.72 -5.82 -11.12
CA LEU A 273 13.21 -5.25 -9.87
C LEU A 273 11.68 -5.11 -9.88
N VAL A 274 11.10 -4.60 -10.99
CA VAL A 274 9.63 -4.52 -11.13
C VAL A 274 9.01 -5.91 -11.05
N PHE A 275 9.58 -6.89 -11.75
CA PHE A 275 9.05 -8.27 -11.74
C PHE A 275 9.08 -8.91 -10.35
N TYR A 276 10.20 -8.79 -9.61
CA TYR A 276 10.30 -9.33 -8.24
C TYR A 276 9.34 -8.63 -7.28
N ASN A 277 9.20 -7.30 -7.37
CA ASN A 277 8.23 -6.56 -6.57
C ASN A 277 6.79 -7.07 -6.81
N THR A 278 6.44 -7.38 -8.06
CA THR A 278 5.13 -7.93 -8.41
C THR A 278 4.89 -9.32 -7.83
N ILE A 279 5.92 -10.17 -7.74
CA ILE A 279 5.82 -11.48 -7.07
C ILE A 279 5.58 -11.30 -5.58
N ILE A 280 6.33 -10.40 -4.92
CA ILE A 280 6.18 -10.13 -3.49
C ILE A 280 4.76 -9.62 -3.20
N PHE A 281 4.26 -8.69 -4.02
CA PHE A 281 2.88 -8.21 -3.96
C PHE A 281 1.86 -9.35 -4.07
N PHE A 282 2.04 -10.27 -5.03
CA PHE A 282 1.15 -11.43 -5.19
C PHE A 282 1.16 -12.35 -3.96
N VAL A 283 2.35 -12.66 -3.44
CA VAL A 283 2.52 -13.55 -2.27
C VAL A 283 1.94 -12.93 -1.00
N ALA A 284 1.91 -11.60 -0.89
CA ALA A 284 1.30 -10.91 0.24
C ALA A 284 -0.23 -10.75 0.09
N GLU A 285 -0.71 -10.32 -1.08
CA GLU A 285 -2.14 -9.99 -1.27
C GLU A 285 -3.03 -11.21 -1.53
N PHE A 286 -2.56 -12.20 -2.28
CA PHE A 286 -3.40 -13.36 -2.63
C PHE A 286 -3.87 -14.13 -1.38
N PRO A 287 -2.96 -14.55 -0.47
CA PRO A 287 -3.37 -15.30 0.71
C PRO A 287 -4.26 -14.46 1.64
N LEU A 288 -4.00 -13.15 1.75
CA LEU A 288 -4.85 -12.24 2.52
C LEU A 288 -6.28 -12.18 1.96
N GLY A 289 -6.42 -12.02 0.65
CA GLY A 289 -7.73 -11.98 -0.01
C GLY A 289 -8.50 -13.29 0.15
N VAL A 290 -7.83 -14.43 -0.03
CA VAL A 290 -8.45 -15.76 0.17
C VAL A 290 -8.87 -15.94 1.63
N ASN A 291 -7.98 -15.65 2.58
CA ASN A 291 -8.26 -15.78 4.02
C ASN A 291 -9.50 -14.98 4.43
N THR A 292 -9.57 -13.70 4.05
CA THR A 292 -10.72 -12.84 4.32
C THR A 292 -12.00 -13.37 3.68
N SER A 293 -11.93 -13.85 2.43
CA SER A 293 -13.09 -14.38 1.70
C SER A 293 -13.70 -15.62 2.35
N ILE A 294 -12.87 -16.51 2.90
CA ILE A 294 -13.34 -17.80 3.41
C ILE A 294 -13.70 -17.79 4.90
N THR A 295 -13.22 -16.81 5.67
CA THR A 295 -13.34 -16.79 7.16
C THR A 295 -14.78 -16.97 7.63
N TRP A 296 -15.74 -16.28 6.99
CA TRP A 296 -17.15 -16.29 7.38
C TRP A 296 -17.91 -17.59 7.03
N PHE A 297 -17.34 -18.46 6.21
CA PHE A 297 -17.92 -19.79 6.01
C PHE A 297 -17.72 -20.70 7.23
N PHE A 298 -16.75 -20.39 8.08
CA PHE A 298 -16.45 -21.13 9.30
C PHE A 298 -17.11 -20.52 10.56
N MET A 299 -18.21 -19.76 10.40
CA MET A 299 -18.95 -19.18 11.53
C MET A 299 -19.36 -20.22 12.58
N GLY A 300 -19.65 -21.46 12.17
CA GLY A 300 -19.98 -22.57 13.08
C GLY A 300 -18.78 -23.16 13.83
N ALA A 301 -17.54 -22.77 13.49
CA ALA A 301 -16.31 -23.26 14.10
C ALA A 301 -15.39 -22.08 14.47
N PRO A 302 -15.65 -21.41 15.62
CA PRO A 302 -14.89 -20.24 16.06
C PRO A 302 -13.37 -20.45 16.14
N GLY A 303 -12.93 -21.67 16.44
CA GLY A 303 -11.53 -22.10 16.41
C GLY A 303 -10.86 -21.89 15.05
N ILE A 304 -11.55 -22.26 13.97
CA ILE A 304 -11.06 -22.02 12.60
C ILE A 304 -11.02 -20.53 12.29
N MET A 305 -12.03 -19.76 12.71
CA MET A 305 -12.03 -18.31 12.52
C MET A 305 -10.84 -17.62 13.21
N MET A 306 -10.45 -18.08 14.40
CA MET A 306 -9.25 -17.58 15.09
C MET A 306 -7.97 -17.91 14.31
N ILE A 307 -7.83 -19.14 13.81
CA ILE A 307 -6.70 -19.52 12.94
C ILE A 307 -6.63 -18.59 11.71
N MET A 308 -7.76 -18.36 11.04
CA MET A 308 -7.83 -17.45 9.89
C MET A 308 -7.50 -16.00 10.28
N SER A 309 -7.95 -15.53 11.44
CA SER A 309 -7.61 -14.20 11.95
C SER A 309 -6.10 -14.03 12.13
N HIS A 310 -5.43 -15.03 12.73
CA HIS A 310 -3.98 -15.00 12.88
C HIS A 310 -3.23 -15.03 11.55
N PHE A 311 -3.67 -15.84 10.59
CA PHE A 311 -3.12 -15.78 9.22
C PHE A 311 -3.32 -14.41 8.57
N GLY A 312 -4.49 -13.80 8.78
CA GLY A 312 -4.80 -12.44 8.34
C GLY A 312 -3.79 -11.43 8.87
N ASN A 313 -3.42 -11.51 10.15
CA ASN A 313 -2.40 -10.65 10.75
C ASN A 313 -1.02 -10.83 10.10
N ILE A 314 -0.61 -12.09 9.84
CA ILE A 314 0.66 -12.39 9.17
C ILE A 314 0.69 -11.80 7.76
N PHE A 315 -0.35 -12.02 6.96
CA PHE A 315 -0.39 -11.51 5.59
C PHE A 315 -0.53 -9.98 5.53
N SER A 316 -1.26 -9.37 6.46
CA SER A 316 -1.35 -7.91 6.62
C SER A 316 0.02 -7.29 6.92
N LEU A 317 0.83 -7.94 7.75
CA LEU A 317 2.21 -7.51 8.02
C LEU A 317 3.08 -7.58 6.76
N LEU A 318 3.01 -8.69 6.00
CA LEU A 318 3.75 -8.84 4.75
C LEU A 318 3.38 -7.75 3.73
N LEU A 319 2.09 -7.43 3.63
CA LEU A 319 1.62 -6.34 2.76
C LEU A 319 2.15 -4.99 3.22
N SER A 320 2.14 -4.73 4.53
CA SER A 320 2.71 -3.50 5.12
C SER A 320 4.21 -3.36 4.83
N ALA A 321 4.95 -4.47 4.95
CA ALA A 321 6.37 -4.52 4.60
C ALA A 321 6.58 -4.23 3.11
N ASN A 322 5.75 -4.78 2.22
CA ASN A 322 5.81 -4.51 0.78
C ASN A 322 5.60 -3.01 0.48
N THR A 323 4.62 -2.36 1.11
CA THR A 323 4.37 -0.91 0.97
C THR A 323 5.59 -0.07 1.37
N SER A 324 6.29 -0.45 2.44
CA SER A 324 7.50 0.27 2.89
C SER A 324 8.63 0.28 1.86
N THR A 325 8.62 -0.66 0.91
CA THR A 325 9.63 -0.74 -0.15
C THR A 325 9.44 0.30 -1.26
N HIS A 326 8.28 0.96 -1.36
CA HIS A 326 7.97 1.87 -2.48
C HIS A 326 8.99 3.00 -2.64
N LEU A 327 9.42 3.62 -1.54
CA LEU A 327 10.47 4.64 -1.59
C LEU A 327 11.80 4.08 -2.13
N VAL A 328 12.18 2.88 -1.69
CA VAL A 328 13.40 2.21 -2.13
C VAL A 328 13.31 1.87 -3.62
N LEU A 329 12.17 1.36 -4.09
CA LEU A 329 11.93 1.09 -5.51
C LEU A 329 12.05 2.36 -6.35
N CYS A 330 11.50 3.48 -5.89
CA CYS A 330 11.62 4.77 -6.55
C CYS A 330 13.08 5.24 -6.65
N LEU A 331 13.87 5.09 -5.58
CA LEU A 331 15.30 5.38 -5.58
C LEU A 331 16.07 4.49 -6.55
N LEU A 332 15.75 3.21 -6.64
CA LEU A 332 16.46 2.27 -7.51
C LEU A 332 16.10 2.45 -9.00
N MET A 333 14.85 2.79 -9.30
CA MET A 333 14.36 2.82 -10.69
C MET A 333 14.46 4.20 -11.36
N SER A 334 14.35 5.30 -10.62
CA SER A 334 14.23 6.63 -11.21
C SER A 334 15.46 7.51 -10.93
N SER A 335 16.20 7.84 -11.99
CA SER A 335 17.31 8.80 -11.92
C SER A 335 16.84 10.19 -11.50
N GLN A 336 15.65 10.61 -11.93
CA GLN A 336 15.02 11.88 -11.56
C GLN A 336 14.63 11.91 -10.08
N TYR A 337 14.10 10.79 -9.57
CA TYR A 337 13.80 10.64 -8.15
C TYR A 337 15.08 10.73 -7.31
N ARG A 338 16.15 10.02 -7.68
CA ARG A 338 17.46 10.10 -6.97
C ARG A 338 18.03 11.51 -6.91
N LYS A 339 17.97 12.26 -8.02
CA LYS A 339 18.41 13.66 -8.05
C LYS A 339 17.59 14.52 -7.09
N THR A 340 16.28 14.37 -7.13
CA THR A 340 15.36 15.12 -6.26
C THR A 340 15.55 14.75 -4.78
N ALA A 341 15.70 13.47 -4.47
CA ALA A 341 15.97 12.99 -3.11
C ALA A 341 17.26 13.61 -2.55
N LYS A 342 18.36 13.58 -3.32
CA LYS A 342 19.62 14.24 -2.92
C LYS A 342 19.41 15.73 -2.66
N MET A 343 18.68 16.43 -3.53
CA MET A 343 18.36 17.84 -3.33
C MET A 343 17.58 18.09 -2.02
N VAL A 344 16.62 17.21 -1.69
CA VAL A 344 15.84 17.29 -0.44
C VAL A 344 16.75 17.08 0.77
N PHE A 345 17.57 16.03 0.77
CA PHE A 345 18.48 15.73 1.88
C PHE A 345 19.60 16.76 2.04
N SER A 346 20.05 17.38 0.95
CA SER A 346 21.03 18.46 0.98
C SER A 346 20.39 19.84 1.20
N CYS A 347 19.12 19.93 1.61
CA CYS A 347 18.41 21.20 1.84
C CYS A 347 18.50 22.21 0.67
N GLY A 348 18.60 21.72 -0.58
CA GLY A 348 18.75 22.55 -1.77
C GLY A 348 20.18 22.96 -2.14
N PHE A 349 21.20 22.59 -1.35
CA PHE A 349 22.59 22.74 -1.77
C PHE A 349 22.89 21.74 -2.90
N GLU A 350 22.92 22.22 -4.14
CA GLU A 350 23.64 21.48 -5.17
C GLU A 350 25.13 21.57 -4.83
N LEU A 351 25.74 20.41 -4.53
CA LEU A 351 27.17 20.24 -4.74
C LEU A 351 27.40 20.59 -6.22
N LYS A 352 27.85 21.83 -6.50
CA LYS A 352 28.46 22.16 -7.77
C LYS A 352 29.47 21.06 -8.01
N LYS A 353 29.21 20.15 -8.96
CA LYS A 353 30.29 19.37 -9.53
C LYS A 353 31.31 20.42 -9.91
N SER A 354 32.53 20.33 -9.36
CA SER A 354 33.61 21.13 -9.91
C SER A 354 33.60 20.77 -11.38
N GLN A 355 33.20 21.74 -12.22
CA GLN A 355 33.76 21.78 -13.54
C GLN A 355 35.24 21.93 -13.24
N THR A 356 35.93 20.80 -13.16
CA THR A 356 37.36 20.77 -13.38
C THR A 356 37.45 21.29 -14.79
N THR A 357 37.61 22.60 -14.88
CA THR A 357 38.01 23.31 -16.07
C THR A 357 39.27 22.59 -16.48
N VAL A 358 39.15 21.66 -17.42
CA VAL A 358 40.30 21.21 -18.18
C VAL A 358 40.65 22.41 -19.05
N ALA A 359 41.32 23.37 -18.41
CA ALA A 359 42.11 24.38 -19.07
C ALA A 359 43.36 23.66 -19.62
N SER A 360 43.16 22.77 -20.58
CA SER A 360 44.21 22.41 -21.51
C SER A 360 44.23 23.51 -22.56
N GLY A 361 44.91 24.60 -22.23
CA GLY A 361 45.38 25.54 -23.24
C GLY A 361 46.29 24.79 -24.21
N THR A 362 46.11 25.00 -25.50
CA THR A 362 47.11 25.63 -26.36
C THR A 362 46.62 25.66 -27.82
N ASN A 363 46.44 26.90 -28.29
CA ASN A 363 46.85 27.42 -29.58
C ASN A 363 46.22 26.92 -30.89
N ASN A 364 45.70 27.94 -31.59
CA ASN A 364 45.70 28.15 -33.03
C ASN A 364 44.76 27.30 -33.88
N GLN A 365 43.57 27.85 -34.17
CA GLN A 365 43.18 28.03 -35.57
C GLN A 365 42.20 29.21 -35.67
N GLN A 366 42.61 30.23 -36.42
CA GLN A 366 41.81 31.38 -36.82
C GLN A 366 40.48 30.93 -37.45
N CYS A 367 39.37 31.51 -37.00
CA CYS A 367 38.25 31.77 -37.89
C CYS A 367 38.02 33.29 -37.92
N LYS A 368 38.83 33.96 -38.75
CA LYS A 368 38.54 35.30 -39.25
C LYS A 368 37.29 35.20 -40.13
N ASN A 369 36.46 36.24 -40.08
CA ASN A 369 35.33 36.53 -40.98
C ASN A 369 33.97 35.91 -40.63
N CYS A 370 33.35 36.42 -39.56
CA CYS A 370 31.93 36.78 -39.65
C CYS A 370 31.81 38.29 -39.38
N GLN A 371 31.88 38.99 -40.51
CA GLN A 371 31.56 40.37 -40.82
C GLN A 371 30.88 41.23 -39.74
N ALA A 372 31.54 42.35 -39.49
CA ALA A 372 30.94 43.61 -39.10
C ALA A 372 29.94 44.11 -40.17
N ILE A 373 28.75 44.49 -39.71
CA ILE A 373 27.84 45.48 -40.31
C ILE A 373 27.22 46.16 -39.08
N ILE A 374 27.81 47.22 -38.52
CA ILE A 374 27.78 48.65 -38.94
C ILE A 374 26.36 49.14 -39.19
N VAL A 375 25.87 50.04 -38.31
CA VAL A 375 25.35 51.42 -38.55
C VAL A 375 24.98 51.95 -37.14
N SER A 376 25.88 52.67 -36.46
CA SER A 376 26.13 54.14 -36.48
C SER A 376 25.19 54.95 -35.55
N PRO A 377 25.73 55.76 -34.61
CA PRO A 377 24.98 56.69 -33.76
C PRO A 377 25.05 58.15 -34.28
N VAL A 378 23.96 58.90 -34.16
CA VAL A 378 23.83 60.29 -33.65
C VAL A 378 22.34 60.49 -33.33
#